data_AF-A0A9X4SSL8-F1
#
_entry.id   AF-A0A9X4SSL8-F1
#
_cell.length_a   1.000
_cell.length_b   1.000
_cell.length_c   1.000
_cell.angle_alpha   90.00
_cell.angle_beta   90.00
_cell.angle_gamma   90.00
#
_symmetry.space_group_name_H-M   'P 1'
#
loop_
_entity.id
_entity.type
_entity.pdbx_description
1 polymer ?
#
loop_
_entity_poly.entity_id
_entity_poly.type
_entity_poly.pdbx_seq_one_letter_code
_entity_poly.pdbx_strand_id
1 'polypeptide(L)'
;MSMEAINALHQRIKDLAASSTPDQLAYLAKALESIIDKKATFSVEQMTEVKEVIDAIQKRLKDLAVSSTPDQLAYLAKALESIVDKSSVSEIVQMTDGKLKELLSAARLHLNEINSNKENSISAITTAKTESVNEINTLKTNTLDTLKASSDSYVSLLDTRKNANIAAINSVSNTHKDGLKGLVEDFRAVNDVPDGSSIMKEIKTRDEQLKTSLTNEVKTWDNQLKTSIVSEVKTRDDQLKNTFEIISDPEILLNTINNNNLETWLNNTENRRKFSKMLSNANAVLNITGHTSALSKLIRSPKAIQELIKSSVALNIVAHTTAIDVLASSEEMMKTIIASASAITIMAASSIAVRAMVSNGKILHMIIKSEAACKAIEANIQNYRSTVVSVVDAFPSLFRREYSITVGNGTDTRESGRGSATIYLPVGCYDDNDTDFSVNSLLTGNKIIYIARHSGTTTVSSGVALRGVQVSGTGSSVGNVVFNICTAK
;
A
#
# COMPACT_ATOMS: atom_id res chain seq x y z
N MET A 1 60.75 77.02 -75.67
CA MET A 1 60.28 78.19 -76.43
C MET A 1 58.79 78.00 -76.64
N SER A 2 57.92 78.97 -76.31
CA SER A 2 56.48 78.84 -76.61
C SER A 2 56.26 78.79 -78.12
N MET A 3 55.16 78.17 -78.58
CA MET A 3 54.82 78.11 -80.02
C MET A 3 54.80 79.52 -80.65
N GLU A 4 54.26 80.51 -79.93
CA GLU A 4 54.29 81.91 -80.35
C GLU A 4 55.70 82.48 -80.49
N ALA A 5 56.63 82.13 -79.60
CA ALA A 5 58.01 82.57 -79.69
C ALA A 5 58.76 81.90 -80.87
N ILE A 6 58.41 80.65 -81.22
CA ILE A 6 58.93 79.95 -82.40
C ILE A 6 58.42 80.63 -83.67
N ASN A 7 57.11 80.86 -83.76
CA ASN A 7 56.48 81.47 -84.94
C ASN A 7 56.97 82.90 -85.15
N ALA A 8 57.14 83.70 -84.09
CA ALA A 8 57.71 85.04 -84.18
C ALA A 8 59.17 85.04 -84.64
N LEU A 9 59.97 84.05 -84.21
CA LEU A 9 61.35 83.88 -84.64
C LEU A 9 61.43 83.47 -86.12
N HIS A 10 60.58 82.53 -86.56
CA HIS A 10 60.47 82.11 -87.96
C HIS A 10 60.10 83.27 -88.88
N GLN A 11 59.08 84.06 -88.51
CA GLN A 11 58.68 85.23 -89.29
C GLN A 11 59.82 86.26 -89.40
N ARG A 12 60.53 86.52 -88.30
CA ARG A 12 61.65 87.48 -88.29
C ARG A 12 62.83 87.01 -89.14
N ILE A 13 63.11 85.71 -89.19
CA ILE A 13 64.13 85.13 -90.07
C ILE A 13 63.70 85.26 -91.54
N LYS A 14 62.42 85.00 -91.85
CA LYS A 14 61.83 85.16 -93.19
C LYS A 14 61.97 86.61 -93.69
N ASP A 15 61.68 87.59 -92.83
CA ASP A 15 61.79 89.01 -93.16
C ASP A 15 63.26 89.45 -93.37
N LEU A 16 64.18 88.96 -92.52
CA LEU A 16 65.62 89.23 -92.67
C LEU A 16 66.19 88.63 -93.95
N ALA A 17 65.77 87.41 -94.32
CA ALA A 17 66.22 86.75 -95.54
C ALA A 17 65.92 87.59 -96.79
N ALA A 18 64.75 88.23 -96.87
CA ALA A 18 64.32 88.99 -98.04
C ALA A 18 65.23 90.18 -98.41
N SER A 19 65.98 90.74 -97.45
CA SER A 19 66.81 91.94 -97.62
C SER A 19 68.32 91.71 -97.46
N SER A 20 68.75 90.50 -97.12
CA SER A 20 70.15 90.17 -96.82
C SER A 20 71.05 90.12 -98.06
N THR A 21 72.34 90.43 -97.89
CA THR A 21 73.42 90.22 -98.88
C THR A 21 73.87 88.75 -98.91
N PRO A 22 74.63 88.30 -99.94
CA PRO A 22 75.18 86.93 -100.00
C PRO A 22 75.88 86.46 -98.72
N ASP A 23 76.75 87.29 -98.15
CA ASP A 23 77.53 86.93 -96.97
C ASP A 23 76.62 86.85 -95.72
N GLN A 24 75.66 87.76 -95.61
CA GLN A 24 74.67 87.76 -94.54
C GLN A 24 73.75 86.54 -94.61
N LEU A 25 73.37 86.12 -95.82
CA LEU A 25 72.58 84.90 -96.03
C LEU A 25 73.34 83.64 -95.62
N ALA A 26 74.66 83.59 -95.85
CA ALA A 26 75.48 82.47 -95.38
C ALA A 26 75.51 82.37 -93.85
N TYR A 27 75.59 83.50 -93.14
CA TYR A 27 75.47 83.51 -91.68
C TYR A 27 74.05 83.19 -91.20
N LEU A 28 73.02 83.69 -91.88
CA LEU A 28 71.61 83.42 -91.56
C LEU A 28 71.28 81.93 -91.74
N ALA A 29 71.75 81.31 -92.81
CA ALA A 29 71.62 79.88 -93.09
C ALA A 29 72.25 79.04 -91.97
N LYS A 30 73.46 79.42 -91.52
CA LYS A 30 74.14 78.74 -90.42
C LYS A 30 73.47 78.94 -89.06
N ALA A 31 72.84 80.10 -88.84
CA ALA A 31 72.02 80.34 -87.66
C ALA A 31 70.73 79.50 -87.68
N LEU A 32 70.08 79.38 -88.85
CA LEU A 32 68.94 78.49 -89.08
C LEU A 32 69.31 77.02 -88.85
N GLU A 33 70.50 76.61 -89.31
CA GLU A 33 71.07 75.29 -89.07
C GLU A 33 71.14 74.97 -87.58
N SER A 34 71.63 75.89 -86.75
CA SER A 34 71.71 75.73 -85.28
C SER A 34 70.34 75.61 -84.59
N ILE A 35 69.29 76.19 -85.19
CA ILE A 35 67.91 76.09 -84.70
C ILE A 35 67.29 74.74 -85.08
N ILE A 36 67.54 74.27 -86.31
CA ILE A 36 67.01 73.00 -86.85
C ILE A 36 67.74 71.78 -86.27
N ASP A 37 69.03 71.87 -85.97
CA ASP A 37 69.84 70.74 -85.46
C ASP A 37 69.48 70.31 -84.04
N LYS A 38 68.67 71.12 -83.33
CA LYS A 38 68.00 70.67 -82.11
C LYS A 38 66.88 69.71 -82.50
N LYS A 39 67.27 68.43 -82.57
CA LYS A 39 66.50 67.19 -82.84
C LYS A 39 65.26 66.97 -81.95
N ALA A 40 64.44 67.99 -81.75
CA ALA A 40 63.15 67.93 -81.08
C ALA A 40 62.05 67.91 -82.15
N THR A 41 61.31 66.81 -82.15
CA THR A 41 60.10 66.55 -82.95
C THR A 41 59.29 67.80 -83.31
N PHE A 42 59.21 68.10 -84.61
CA PHE A 42 58.28 69.08 -85.16
C PHE A 42 56.90 68.43 -85.38
N SER A 43 55.80 69.09 -85.02
CA SER A 43 54.46 68.73 -85.49
C SER A 43 54.32 68.96 -87.00
N VAL A 44 53.31 68.38 -87.66
CA VAL A 44 53.08 68.59 -89.11
C VAL A 44 52.87 70.08 -89.43
N GLU A 45 52.21 70.84 -88.53
CA GLU A 45 52.08 72.29 -88.66
C GLU A 45 53.45 72.99 -88.59
N GLN A 46 54.30 72.61 -87.64
CA GLN A 46 55.65 73.18 -87.52
C GLN A 46 56.56 72.83 -88.69
N MET A 47 56.44 71.62 -89.25
CA MET A 47 57.17 71.22 -90.47
C MET A 47 56.76 72.08 -91.67
N THR A 48 55.50 72.47 -91.76
CA THR A 48 54.99 73.33 -92.84
C THR A 48 55.56 74.74 -92.73
N GLU A 49 55.60 75.33 -91.53
CA GLU A 49 56.18 76.66 -91.32
C GLU A 49 57.69 76.73 -91.58
N VAL A 50 58.46 75.71 -91.13
CA VAL A 50 59.90 75.63 -91.39
C VAL A 50 60.19 75.54 -92.89
N LYS A 51 59.35 74.83 -93.65
CA LYS A 51 59.45 74.73 -95.11
C LYS A 51 59.30 76.09 -95.78
N GLU A 52 58.34 76.92 -95.37
CA GLU A 52 58.17 78.26 -95.95
C GLU A 52 59.39 79.18 -95.75
N VAL A 53 60.09 79.06 -94.61
CA VAL A 53 61.31 79.83 -94.34
C VAL A 53 62.44 79.37 -95.26
N ILE A 54 62.59 78.07 -95.45
CA ILE A 54 63.59 77.49 -96.38
C ILE A 54 63.31 77.96 -97.81
N ASP A 55 62.06 77.91 -98.28
CA ASP A 55 61.67 78.35 -99.63
C ASP A 55 61.98 79.84 -99.86
N ALA A 56 61.73 80.69 -98.85
CA ALA A 56 62.03 82.12 -98.93
C ALA A 56 63.54 82.38 -99.05
N ILE A 57 64.37 81.66 -98.29
CA ILE A 57 65.83 81.76 -98.35
C ILE A 57 66.34 81.27 -99.71
N GLN A 58 65.86 80.11 -100.18
CA GLN A 58 66.25 79.56 -101.49
C GLN A 58 65.90 80.50 -102.64
N LYS A 59 64.71 81.11 -102.61
CA LYS A 59 64.29 82.10 -103.62
C LYS A 59 65.24 83.30 -103.64
N ARG A 60 65.59 83.85 -102.48
CA ARG A 60 66.51 84.99 -102.39
C ARG A 60 67.92 84.64 -102.87
N LEU A 61 68.43 83.46 -102.50
CA LEU A 61 69.73 82.97 -102.97
C LEU A 61 69.76 82.86 -104.51
N LYS A 62 68.67 82.38 -105.12
CA LYS A 62 68.51 82.32 -106.57
C LYS A 62 68.52 83.69 -107.23
N ASP A 63 67.81 84.68 -106.64
CA ASP A 63 67.75 86.04 -107.19
C ASP A 63 69.13 86.74 -107.13
N LEU A 64 69.92 86.48 -106.09
CA LEU A 64 71.25 87.09 -105.91
C LEU A 64 72.35 86.43 -106.76
N ALA A 65 72.22 85.16 -107.12
CA ALA A 65 73.22 84.44 -107.91
C ALA A 65 73.46 85.08 -109.29
N VAL A 66 72.46 85.77 -109.85
CA VAL A 66 72.52 86.37 -111.19
C VAL A 66 73.45 87.59 -111.25
N SER A 67 73.65 88.31 -110.13
CA SER A 67 74.40 89.57 -110.07
C SER A 67 75.61 89.53 -109.13
N SER A 68 75.96 88.35 -108.62
CA SER A 68 77.02 88.17 -107.62
C SER A 68 78.41 88.02 -108.23
N THR A 69 79.44 88.52 -107.54
CA THR A 69 80.85 88.27 -107.88
C THR A 69 81.22 86.79 -107.62
N PRO A 70 82.35 86.29 -108.14
CA PRO A 70 82.80 84.92 -107.87
C PRO A 70 82.94 84.59 -106.38
N ASP A 71 83.44 85.51 -105.56
CA ASP A 71 83.54 85.30 -104.10
C ASP A 71 82.15 85.27 -103.44
N GLN A 72 81.24 86.15 -103.88
CA GLN A 72 79.85 86.13 -103.41
C GLN A 72 79.14 84.84 -103.83
N LEU A 73 79.43 84.30 -105.03
CA LEU A 73 78.92 83.01 -105.48
C LEU A 73 79.42 81.87 -104.60
N ALA A 74 80.67 81.92 -104.12
CA ALA A 74 81.18 80.93 -103.17
C ALA A 74 80.45 80.99 -101.81
N TYR A 75 80.15 82.20 -101.31
CA TYR A 75 79.32 82.37 -100.11
C TYR A 75 77.88 81.88 -100.31
N LEU A 76 77.27 82.16 -101.47
CA LEU A 76 75.94 81.66 -101.83
C LEU A 76 75.91 80.13 -101.90
N ALA A 77 76.92 79.51 -102.52
CA ALA A 77 77.01 78.05 -102.62
C ALA A 77 77.08 77.39 -101.24
N LYS A 78 77.86 77.96 -100.32
CA LYS A 78 78.00 77.46 -98.96
C LYS A 78 76.73 77.65 -98.11
N ALA A 79 75.98 78.73 -98.36
CA ALA A 79 74.67 78.94 -97.75
C ALA A 79 73.64 77.89 -98.22
N LEU A 80 73.64 77.56 -99.51
CA LEU A 80 72.83 76.50 -100.08
C LEU A 80 73.18 75.12 -99.50
N GLU A 81 74.47 74.80 -99.39
CA GLU A 81 74.95 73.54 -98.83
C GLU A 81 74.50 73.34 -97.37
N SER A 82 74.65 74.35 -96.51
CA SER A 82 74.21 74.31 -95.10
C SER A 82 72.70 74.09 -94.91
N ILE A 83 71.87 74.51 -95.88
CA ILE A 83 70.41 74.32 -95.85
C ILE A 83 69.99 72.93 -96.37
N VAL A 84 70.73 72.37 -97.33
CA VAL A 84 70.33 71.16 -98.06
C VAL A 84 70.92 69.87 -97.45
N ASP A 85 72.08 69.93 -96.79
CA ASP A 85 72.88 68.74 -96.43
C ASP A 85 72.52 68.03 -95.11
N LYS A 86 71.25 68.07 -94.67
CA LYS A 86 70.78 67.21 -93.56
C LYS A 86 69.61 66.32 -94.00
N SER A 87 69.85 65.01 -94.01
CA SER A 87 68.98 63.97 -94.59
C SER A 87 67.52 64.02 -94.10
N SER A 88 67.27 64.41 -92.84
CA SER A 88 65.92 64.56 -92.30
C SER A 88 65.18 65.84 -92.76
N VAL A 89 65.90 66.90 -93.16
CA VAL A 89 65.29 68.10 -93.78
C VAL A 89 65.03 67.84 -95.26
N SER A 90 65.91 67.10 -95.94
CA SER A 90 65.71 66.69 -97.34
C SER A 90 64.49 65.77 -97.50
N GLU A 91 64.25 64.81 -96.60
CA GLU A 91 63.05 63.97 -96.63
C GLU A 91 61.75 64.76 -96.38
N ILE A 92 61.77 65.78 -95.53
CA ILE A 92 60.62 66.67 -95.25
C ILE A 92 60.38 67.68 -96.38
N VAL A 93 61.45 68.23 -96.96
CA VAL A 93 61.39 69.15 -98.11
C VAL A 93 60.98 68.39 -99.39
N GLN A 94 61.37 67.12 -99.55
CA GLN A 94 60.98 66.25 -100.66
C GLN A 94 59.56 65.65 -100.52
N MET A 95 58.98 65.63 -99.32
CA MET A 95 57.54 65.41 -99.19
C MET A 95 56.82 66.63 -99.81
N THR A 96 56.19 66.41 -100.96
CA THR A 96 55.26 67.40 -101.53
C THR A 96 54.14 67.63 -100.54
N ASP A 97 53.62 68.86 -100.48
CA ASP A 97 52.53 69.23 -99.57
C ASP A 97 51.29 68.33 -99.77
N GLY A 98 51.16 67.74 -100.97
CA GLY A 98 50.21 66.68 -101.29
C GLY A 98 50.35 65.43 -100.42
N LYS A 99 51.56 64.88 -100.25
CA LYS A 99 51.79 63.66 -99.44
C LYS A 99 51.56 63.88 -97.94
N LEU A 100 51.94 65.04 -97.41
CA LEU A 100 51.65 65.40 -96.01
C LEU A 100 50.14 65.53 -95.78
N LYS A 101 49.43 66.12 -96.74
CA LYS A 101 47.97 66.23 -96.72
C LYS A 101 47.28 64.88 -96.86
N GLU A 102 47.80 63.97 -97.68
CA GLU A 102 47.34 62.58 -97.79
C GLU A 102 47.51 61.83 -96.47
N LEU A 103 48.69 61.92 -95.83
CA LEU A 103 48.94 61.26 -94.54
C LEU A 103 48.02 61.80 -93.44
N LEU A 104 47.83 63.11 -93.38
CA LEU A 104 46.88 63.74 -92.45
C LEU A 104 45.45 63.28 -92.73
N SER A 105 45.06 63.19 -94.00
CA SER A 105 43.74 62.72 -94.41
C SER A 105 43.53 61.25 -94.04
N ALA A 106 44.53 60.39 -94.26
CA ALA A 106 44.51 58.99 -93.88
C ALA A 106 44.44 58.79 -92.36
N ALA A 107 45.21 59.55 -91.58
CA ALA A 107 45.16 59.51 -90.12
C ALA A 107 43.78 59.96 -89.58
N ARG A 108 43.21 61.02 -90.16
CA ARG A 108 41.84 61.47 -89.84
C ARG A 108 40.80 60.41 -90.21
N LEU A 109 40.95 59.77 -91.35
CA LEU A 109 40.05 58.71 -91.81
C LEU A 109 40.10 57.49 -90.89
N HIS A 110 41.30 57.01 -90.52
CA HIS A 110 41.45 55.92 -89.56
C HIS A 110 40.87 56.27 -88.17
N LEU A 111 41.06 57.51 -87.70
CA LEU A 111 40.46 57.94 -86.43
C LEU A 111 38.93 57.94 -86.50
N ASN A 112 38.36 58.37 -87.62
CA ASN A 112 36.92 58.31 -87.86
C ASN A 112 36.42 56.87 -87.90
N GLU A 113 37.11 55.96 -88.58
CA GLU A 113 36.77 54.53 -88.62
C GLU A 113 36.81 53.90 -87.22
N ILE A 114 37.82 54.21 -86.40
CA ILE A 114 37.91 53.74 -85.01
C ILE A 114 36.71 54.26 -84.20
N ASN A 115 36.35 55.54 -84.35
CA ASN A 115 35.20 56.11 -83.65
C ASN A 115 33.89 55.47 -84.10
N SER A 116 33.66 55.29 -85.40
CA SER A 116 32.47 54.61 -85.92
C SER A 116 32.40 53.15 -85.46
N ASN A 117 33.51 52.42 -85.45
CA ASN A 117 33.55 51.04 -84.96
C ASN A 117 33.26 50.96 -83.45
N LYS A 118 33.77 51.92 -82.67
CA LYS A 118 33.47 52.05 -81.24
C LYS A 118 31.97 52.31 -81.01
N GLU A 119 31.39 53.26 -81.74
CA GLU A 119 29.96 53.58 -81.66
C GLU A 119 29.09 52.37 -82.02
N ASN A 120 29.42 51.68 -83.11
CA ASN A 120 28.73 50.46 -83.55
C ASN A 120 28.81 49.34 -82.50
N SER A 121 29.99 49.12 -81.91
CA SER A 121 30.19 48.10 -80.88
C SER A 121 29.40 48.42 -79.61
N ILE A 122 29.39 49.69 -79.17
CA ILE A 122 28.60 50.14 -78.01
C ILE A 122 27.10 49.96 -78.28
N SER A 123 26.64 50.30 -79.49
CA SER A 123 25.25 50.11 -79.90
C SER A 123 24.85 48.64 -79.86
N ALA A 124 25.66 47.75 -80.46
CA ALA A 124 25.41 46.31 -80.46
C ALA A 124 25.36 45.71 -79.04
N ILE A 125 26.30 46.10 -78.16
CA ILE A 125 26.31 45.67 -76.75
C ILE A 125 25.05 46.17 -76.01
N THR A 126 24.61 47.40 -76.30
CA THR A 126 23.43 48.00 -75.67
C THR A 126 22.16 47.26 -76.09
N THR A 127 22.02 46.94 -77.38
CA THR A 127 20.91 46.14 -77.90
C THR A 127 20.89 44.74 -77.27
N ALA A 128 22.02 44.02 -77.30
CA ALA A 128 22.11 42.68 -76.74
C ALA A 128 21.81 42.65 -75.23
N LYS A 129 22.26 43.66 -74.48
CA LYS A 129 21.93 43.83 -73.05
C LYS A 129 20.43 44.03 -72.84
N THR A 130 19.80 44.85 -73.68
CA THR A 130 18.36 45.16 -73.59
C THR A 130 17.54 43.91 -73.87
N GLU A 131 17.87 43.16 -74.92
CA GLU A 131 17.23 41.89 -75.27
C GLU A 131 17.36 40.86 -74.15
N SER A 132 18.58 40.66 -73.62
CA SER A 132 18.83 39.72 -72.52
C SER A 132 18.03 40.06 -71.26
N VAL A 133 17.94 41.35 -70.91
CA VAL A 133 17.13 41.80 -69.75
C VAL A 133 15.64 41.54 -69.98
N ASN A 134 15.15 41.76 -71.20
CA ASN A 134 13.75 41.48 -71.54
C ASN A 134 13.44 39.98 -71.44
N GLU A 135 14.31 39.11 -71.97
CA GLU A 135 14.16 37.65 -71.87
C GLU A 135 14.15 37.18 -70.40
N ILE A 136 15.07 37.68 -69.57
CA ILE A 136 15.11 37.37 -68.14
C ILE A 136 13.81 37.80 -67.45
N ASN A 137 13.30 39.00 -67.76
CA ASN A 137 12.06 39.50 -67.18
C ASN A 137 10.85 38.65 -67.62
N THR A 138 10.78 38.24 -68.89
CA THR A 138 9.73 37.35 -69.39
C THR A 138 9.78 35.99 -68.70
N LEU A 139 10.95 35.36 -68.59
CA LEU A 139 11.11 34.08 -67.88
C LEU A 139 10.73 34.18 -66.41
N LYS A 140 11.12 35.27 -65.74
CA LYS A 140 10.77 35.55 -64.35
C LYS A 140 9.25 35.64 -64.18
N THR A 141 8.57 36.43 -65.02
CA THR A 141 7.11 36.58 -64.99
C THR A 141 6.41 35.24 -65.21
N ASN A 142 6.78 34.50 -66.26
CA ASN A 142 6.18 33.19 -66.57
C ASN A 142 6.35 32.19 -65.42
N THR A 143 7.52 32.18 -64.78
CA THR A 143 7.80 31.30 -63.65
C THR A 143 6.95 31.67 -62.44
N LEU A 144 6.84 32.96 -62.12
CA LEU A 144 6.02 33.45 -61.02
C LEU A 144 4.52 33.17 -61.24
N ASP A 145 4.03 33.35 -62.47
CA ASP A 145 2.63 33.05 -62.82
C ASP A 145 2.33 31.56 -62.69
N THR A 146 3.26 30.70 -63.12
CA THR A 146 3.12 29.24 -62.98
C THR A 146 3.10 28.81 -61.51
N LEU A 147 4.00 29.36 -60.69
CA LEU A 147 4.03 29.10 -59.25
C LEU A 147 2.75 29.59 -58.57
N LYS A 148 2.26 30.77 -58.93
CA LYS A 148 1.01 31.32 -58.43
C LYS A 148 -0.19 30.45 -58.79
N ALA A 149 -0.32 30.06 -60.06
CA ALA A 149 -1.41 29.19 -60.52
C ALA A 149 -1.39 27.84 -59.80
N SER A 150 -0.21 27.26 -59.60
CA SER A 150 -0.04 26.01 -58.83
C SER A 150 -0.45 26.18 -57.37
N SER A 151 0.00 27.26 -56.72
CA SER A 151 -0.38 27.59 -55.34
C SER A 151 -1.88 27.79 -55.19
N ASP A 152 -2.51 28.56 -56.07
CA ASP A 152 -3.95 28.81 -56.06
C ASP A 152 -4.74 27.51 -56.27
N SER A 153 -4.25 26.60 -57.13
CA SER A 153 -4.83 25.26 -57.31
C SER A 153 -4.73 24.38 -56.06
N TYR A 154 -3.57 24.35 -55.39
CA TYR A 154 -3.41 23.60 -54.14
C TYR A 154 -4.31 24.14 -53.02
N VAL A 155 -4.42 25.46 -52.89
CA VAL A 155 -5.32 26.09 -51.91
C VAL A 155 -6.77 25.71 -52.20
N SER A 156 -7.21 25.79 -53.46
CA SER A 156 -8.56 25.39 -53.87
C SER A 156 -8.87 23.90 -53.57
N LEU A 157 -7.89 23.02 -53.79
CA LEU A 157 -8.01 21.59 -53.46
C LEU A 157 -8.15 21.37 -51.94
N LEU A 158 -7.36 22.10 -51.13
CA LEU A 158 -7.44 22.03 -49.68
C LEU A 158 -8.79 22.54 -49.15
N ASP A 159 -9.29 23.64 -49.69
CA ASP A 159 -10.61 24.17 -49.32
C ASP A 159 -11.74 23.20 -49.69
N THR A 160 -11.67 22.59 -50.88
CA THR A 160 -12.62 21.56 -51.30
C THR A 160 -12.61 20.36 -50.34
N ARG A 161 -11.42 19.85 -49.99
CA ARG A 161 -11.26 18.74 -49.04
C ARG A 161 -11.75 19.11 -47.64
N LYS A 162 -11.44 20.32 -47.17
CA LYS A 162 -11.91 20.85 -45.89
C LYS A 162 -13.44 20.87 -45.85
N ASN A 163 -14.07 21.42 -46.89
CA ASN A 163 -15.54 21.51 -46.97
C ASN A 163 -16.19 20.12 -47.03
N ALA A 164 -15.62 19.18 -47.81
CA ALA A 164 -16.10 17.80 -47.87
C ALA A 164 -16.00 17.09 -46.50
N ASN A 165 -14.87 17.25 -45.79
CA ASN A 165 -14.67 16.69 -44.46
C ASN A 165 -15.66 17.27 -43.44
N ILE A 166 -15.87 18.60 -43.46
CA ILE A 166 -16.87 19.25 -42.59
C ILE A 166 -18.27 18.70 -42.87
N ALA A 167 -18.65 18.56 -44.15
CA ALA A 167 -19.95 17.99 -44.52
C ALA A 167 -20.11 16.53 -44.03
N ALA A 168 -19.08 15.70 -44.17
CA ALA A 168 -19.08 14.32 -43.69
C ALA A 168 -19.24 14.24 -42.16
N ILE A 169 -18.47 15.06 -41.42
CA ILE A 169 -18.57 15.15 -39.95
C ILE A 169 -19.98 15.54 -39.52
N ASN A 170 -20.56 16.56 -40.16
CA ASN A 170 -21.91 17.02 -39.85
C ASN A 170 -22.96 15.95 -40.15
N SER A 171 -22.81 15.21 -41.26
CA SER A 171 -23.70 14.10 -41.59
C SER A 171 -23.69 13.02 -40.51
N VAL A 172 -22.50 12.56 -40.10
CA VAL A 172 -22.36 11.54 -39.04
C VAL A 172 -22.91 12.03 -37.71
N SER A 173 -22.62 13.29 -37.34
CA SER A 173 -23.12 13.91 -36.11
C SER A 173 -24.64 13.94 -36.07
N ASN A 174 -25.29 14.31 -37.18
CA ASN A 174 -26.75 14.32 -37.28
C ASN A 174 -27.33 12.90 -37.20
N THR A 175 -26.73 11.91 -37.88
CA THR A 175 -27.15 10.50 -37.76
C THR A 175 -27.06 10.00 -36.32
N HIS A 176 -25.96 10.29 -35.61
CA HIS A 176 -25.83 9.91 -34.20
C HIS A 176 -26.85 10.62 -33.32
N LYS A 177 -27.08 11.91 -33.54
CA LYS A 177 -28.10 12.69 -32.80
C LYS A 177 -29.50 12.09 -33.00
N ASP A 178 -29.86 11.76 -34.23
CA ASP A 178 -31.16 11.17 -34.55
C ASP A 178 -31.30 9.77 -33.97
N GLY A 179 -30.24 8.95 -34.04
CA GLY A 179 -30.20 7.63 -33.41
C GLY A 179 -30.35 7.69 -31.88
N LEU A 180 -29.67 8.62 -31.22
CA LEU A 180 -29.82 8.86 -29.78
C LEU A 180 -31.22 9.35 -29.42
N LYS A 181 -31.80 10.22 -30.24
CA LYS A 181 -33.18 10.68 -30.06
C LYS A 181 -34.17 9.51 -30.16
N GLY A 182 -34.00 8.65 -31.16
CA GLY A 182 -34.80 7.42 -31.31
C GLY A 182 -34.66 6.50 -30.10
N LEU A 183 -33.43 6.27 -29.63
CA LEU A 183 -33.19 5.45 -28.44
C LEU A 183 -33.89 6.02 -27.18
N VAL A 184 -33.86 7.35 -27.01
CA VAL A 184 -34.56 8.01 -25.89
C VAL A 184 -36.08 7.85 -26.02
N GLU A 185 -36.63 7.96 -27.23
CA GLU A 185 -38.05 7.71 -27.50
C GLU A 185 -38.42 6.25 -27.22
N ASP A 186 -37.59 5.28 -27.63
CA ASP A 186 -37.78 3.85 -27.34
C ASP A 186 -37.74 3.57 -25.83
N PHE A 187 -36.78 4.14 -25.10
CA PHE A 187 -36.72 4.01 -23.64
C PHE A 187 -37.95 4.57 -22.95
N ARG A 188 -38.46 5.73 -23.41
CA ARG A 188 -39.71 6.30 -22.90
C ARG A 188 -40.89 5.38 -23.18
N ALA A 189 -41.00 4.86 -24.41
CA ALA A 189 -42.08 3.96 -24.78
C ALA A 189 -42.09 2.64 -23.98
N VAL A 190 -40.92 2.10 -23.64
CA VAL A 190 -40.82 0.89 -22.79
C VAL A 190 -41.14 1.20 -21.32
N ASN A 191 -40.74 2.38 -20.82
CA ASN A 191 -40.90 2.74 -19.42
C ASN A 191 -42.30 3.31 -19.09
N ASP A 192 -42.95 3.95 -20.06
CA ASP A 192 -44.33 4.42 -19.95
C ASP A 192 -45.29 3.23 -20.11
N VAL A 193 -45.41 2.42 -19.07
CA VAL A 193 -46.43 1.36 -19.00
C VAL A 193 -47.81 2.02 -18.98
N PRO A 194 -48.63 1.89 -20.04
CA PRO A 194 -49.89 2.62 -20.12
C PRO A 194 -50.86 2.19 -19.01
N ASP A 195 -51.62 3.16 -18.50
CA ASP A 195 -52.75 2.89 -17.62
C ASP A 195 -53.74 1.93 -18.31
N GLY A 196 -54.01 0.79 -17.67
CA GLY A 196 -54.88 -0.26 -18.21
C GLY A 196 -54.19 -1.30 -19.10
N SER A 197 -52.85 -1.25 -19.25
CA SER A 197 -52.06 -2.32 -19.88
C SER A 197 -52.26 -3.67 -19.20
N SER A 198 -51.96 -4.76 -19.92
CA SER A 198 -52.06 -6.13 -19.38
C SER A 198 -51.18 -6.32 -18.14
N ILE A 199 -49.98 -5.72 -18.11
CA ILE A 199 -49.08 -5.76 -16.95
C ILE A 199 -49.71 -5.06 -15.75
N MET A 200 -50.26 -3.86 -15.93
CA MET A 200 -50.90 -3.12 -14.82
C MET A 200 -52.16 -3.81 -14.30
N LYS A 201 -52.96 -4.41 -15.20
CA LYS A 201 -54.11 -5.25 -14.83
C LYS A 201 -53.66 -6.48 -14.02
N GLU A 202 -52.59 -7.15 -14.45
CA GLU A 202 -52.04 -8.30 -13.75
C GLU A 202 -51.44 -7.93 -12.39
N ILE A 203 -50.76 -6.77 -12.27
CA ILE A 203 -50.29 -6.23 -10.99
C ILE A 203 -51.47 -6.00 -10.05
N LYS A 204 -52.53 -5.33 -10.53
CA LYS A 204 -53.74 -5.09 -9.74
C LYS A 204 -54.40 -6.40 -9.28
N THR A 205 -54.48 -7.39 -10.17
CA THR A 205 -55.02 -8.72 -9.83
C THR A 205 -54.18 -9.39 -8.75
N ARG A 206 -52.84 -9.35 -8.89
CA ARG A 206 -51.93 -9.94 -7.91
C ARG A 206 -51.95 -9.20 -6.57
N ASP A 207 -52.11 -7.89 -6.56
CA ASP A 207 -52.27 -7.10 -5.34
C ASP A 207 -53.54 -7.50 -4.57
N GLU A 208 -54.68 -7.64 -5.27
CA GLU A 208 -55.93 -8.12 -4.65
C GLU A 208 -55.84 -9.58 -4.19
N GLN A 209 -55.16 -10.45 -4.95
CA GLN A 209 -54.88 -11.83 -4.54
C GLN A 209 -54.01 -11.88 -3.28
N LEU A 210 -52.95 -11.08 -3.23
CA LEU A 210 -52.05 -10.97 -2.07
C LEU A 210 -52.82 -10.48 -0.85
N LYS A 211 -53.63 -9.43 -0.99
CA LYS A 211 -54.47 -8.88 0.07
C LYS A 211 -55.47 -9.90 0.60
N THR A 212 -56.09 -10.67 -0.29
CA THR A 212 -57.01 -11.75 0.08
C THR A 212 -56.27 -12.89 0.81
N SER A 213 -55.12 -13.31 0.29
CA SER A 213 -54.28 -14.35 0.88
C SER A 213 -53.83 -13.96 2.28
N LEU A 214 -53.29 -12.75 2.44
CA LEU A 214 -52.83 -12.23 3.72
C LEU A 214 -53.97 -12.13 4.74
N THR A 215 -55.16 -11.69 4.30
CA THR A 215 -56.35 -11.65 5.15
C THR A 215 -56.74 -13.04 5.65
N ASN A 216 -56.69 -14.06 4.79
CA ASN A 216 -57.04 -15.43 5.16
C ASN A 216 -55.97 -16.07 6.07
N GLU A 217 -54.69 -15.79 5.84
CA GLU A 217 -53.59 -16.26 6.68
C GLU A 217 -53.67 -15.65 8.08
N VAL A 218 -53.91 -14.34 8.20
CA VAL A 218 -54.12 -13.66 9.49
C VAL A 218 -55.32 -14.26 10.24
N LYS A 219 -56.44 -14.52 9.56
CA LYS A 219 -57.59 -15.21 10.17
C LYS A 219 -57.24 -16.62 10.65
N THR A 220 -56.41 -17.34 9.91
CA THR A 220 -55.96 -18.69 10.26
C THR A 220 -55.06 -18.65 11.50
N TRP A 221 -54.07 -17.75 11.52
CA TRP A 221 -53.20 -17.55 12.68
C TRP A 221 -53.97 -17.08 13.91
N ASP A 222 -54.93 -16.16 13.76
CA ASP A 222 -55.79 -15.71 14.87
C ASP A 222 -56.58 -16.88 15.47
N ASN A 223 -57.16 -17.74 14.61
CA ASN A 223 -57.87 -18.94 15.08
C ASN A 223 -56.93 -19.95 15.74
N GLN A 224 -55.76 -20.23 15.14
CA GLN A 224 -54.76 -21.14 15.72
C GLN A 224 -54.24 -20.62 17.07
N LEU A 225 -53.96 -19.32 17.16
CA LEU A 225 -53.53 -18.66 18.39
C LEU A 225 -54.62 -18.76 19.46
N LYS A 226 -55.88 -18.47 19.12
CA LYS A 226 -57.02 -18.63 20.04
C LYS A 226 -57.12 -20.06 20.56
N THR A 227 -57.09 -21.06 19.67
CA THR A 227 -57.15 -22.47 20.07
C THR A 227 -55.96 -22.88 20.93
N SER A 228 -54.74 -22.47 20.56
CA SER A 228 -53.51 -22.76 21.30
C SER A 228 -53.57 -22.14 22.70
N ILE A 229 -53.90 -20.84 22.81
CA ILE A 229 -54.03 -20.14 24.09
C ILE A 229 -55.08 -20.82 24.96
N VAL A 230 -56.26 -21.15 24.43
CA VAL A 230 -57.31 -21.83 25.19
C VAL A 230 -56.83 -23.19 25.71
N SER A 231 -56.16 -23.99 24.87
CA SER A 231 -55.63 -25.29 25.27
C SER A 231 -54.52 -25.20 26.31
N GLU A 232 -53.64 -24.20 26.21
CA GLU A 232 -52.51 -24.00 27.10
C GLU A 232 -52.96 -23.39 28.44
N VAL A 233 -53.93 -22.48 28.43
CA VAL A 233 -54.57 -21.98 29.66
C VAL A 233 -55.26 -23.12 30.40
N LYS A 234 -55.99 -24.00 29.69
CA LYS A 234 -56.63 -25.17 30.30
C LYS A 234 -55.59 -26.14 30.88
N THR A 235 -54.52 -26.40 30.15
CA THR A 235 -53.41 -27.24 30.62
C THR A 235 -52.72 -26.65 31.86
N ARG A 236 -52.48 -25.33 31.87
CA ARG A 236 -51.92 -24.63 33.04
C ARG A 236 -52.87 -24.61 34.23
N ASP A 237 -54.18 -24.46 34.01
CA ASP A 237 -55.19 -24.55 35.08
C ASP A 237 -55.21 -25.96 35.71
N ASP A 238 -55.16 -27.01 34.88
CA ASP A 238 -55.07 -28.40 35.34
C ASP A 238 -53.74 -28.68 36.07
N GLN A 239 -52.62 -28.12 35.59
CA GLN A 239 -51.33 -28.21 36.28
C GLN A 239 -51.33 -27.46 37.61
N LEU A 240 -51.92 -26.26 37.67
CA LEU A 240 -52.05 -25.47 38.91
C LEU A 240 -52.91 -26.21 39.94
N LYS A 241 -54.02 -26.84 39.53
CA LYS A 241 -54.81 -27.72 40.42
C LYS A 241 -54.01 -28.88 40.97
N ASN A 242 -53.15 -29.52 40.16
CA ASN A 242 -52.27 -30.60 40.61
C ASN A 242 -51.12 -30.11 41.52
N THR A 243 -50.70 -28.86 41.38
CA THR A 243 -49.61 -28.26 42.18
C THR A 243 -50.12 -27.80 43.55
N PHE A 244 -51.37 -27.32 43.65
CA PHE A 244 -51.99 -26.90 44.91
C PHE A 244 -52.35 -28.08 45.86
N GLU A 245 -52.37 -29.33 45.38
CA GLU A 245 -52.44 -30.51 46.27
C GLU A 245 -51.10 -30.87 46.94
N ILE A 246 -49.98 -30.25 46.53
CA ILE A 246 -48.65 -30.47 47.10
C ILE A 246 -48.14 -29.16 47.72
N ILE A 247 -48.68 -28.86 48.89
CA ILE A 247 -48.08 -28.04 49.97
C ILE A 247 -47.83 -26.56 49.59
N SER A 248 -48.73 -25.70 50.07
CA SER A 248 -48.43 -24.31 50.39
C SER A 248 -47.26 -24.28 51.37
N ASP A 249 -46.13 -23.76 50.89
CA ASP A 249 -44.96 -23.33 51.64
C ASP A 249 -44.40 -24.34 52.69
N PRO A 250 -43.29 -25.03 52.39
CA PRO A 250 -42.60 -25.92 53.35
C PRO A 250 -42.27 -25.22 54.68
N GLU A 251 -42.09 -23.91 54.67
CA GLU A 251 -41.87 -23.11 55.87
C GLU A 251 -43.12 -23.09 56.77
N ILE A 252 -44.32 -22.90 56.22
CA ILE A 252 -45.58 -22.92 56.99
C ILE A 252 -45.78 -24.29 57.62
N LEU A 253 -45.59 -25.37 56.85
CA LEU A 253 -45.81 -26.74 57.34
C LEU A 253 -44.84 -27.12 58.47
N LEU A 254 -43.56 -26.72 58.39
CA LEU A 254 -42.57 -26.96 59.44
C LEU A 254 -42.62 -25.93 60.60
N ASN A 255 -43.18 -24.74 60.38
CA ASN A 255 -43.38 -23.76 61.45
C ASN A 255 -44.61 -24.06 62.32
N THR A 256 -45.70 -24.57 61.72
CA THR A 256 -46.91 -24.95 62.45
C THR A 256 -46.73 -26.25 63.26
N ILE A 257 -45.81 -27.13 62.87
CA ILE A 257 -45.52 -28.39 63.58
C ILE A 257 -44.35 -28.15 64.57
N ASN A 258 -44.58 -28.32 65.88
CA ASN A 258 -43.51 -28.32 66.88
C ASN A 258 -42.75 -29.68 66.89
N ASN A 259 -41.55 -29.73 67.49
CA ASN A 259 -40.67 -30.92 67.43
C ASN A 259 -41.34 -32.23 67.88
N ASN A 260 -42.23 -32.18 68.88
CA ASN A 260 -42.91 -33.37 69.40
C ASN A 260 -44.05 -33.84 68.48
N ASN A 261 -44.61 -32.92 67.67
CA ASN A 261 -45.68 -33.22 66.74
C ASN A 261 -45.16 -33.71 65.37
N LEU A 262 -43.92 -33.41 64.99
CA LEU A 262 -43.36 -33.86 63.70
C LEU A 262 -43.20 -35.38 63.65
N GLU A 263 -42.64 -35.97 64.70
CA GLU A 263 -42.54 -37.43 64.83
C GLU A 263 -43.92 -38.11 64.77
N THR A 264 -44.89 -37.56 65.49
CA THR A 264 -46.28 -38.05 65.49
C THR A 264 -46.94 -37.90 64.12
N TRP A 265 -46.70 -36.79 63.43
CA TRP A 265 -47.24 -36.53 62.11
C TRP A 265 -46.66 -37.49 61.06
N LEU A 266 -45.35 -37.80 61.14
CA LEU A 266 -44.66 -38.76 60.27
C LEU A 266 -45.00 -40.24 60.58
N ASN A 267 -45.70 -40.53 61.68
CA ASN A 267 -46.26 -41.87 61.93
C ASN A 267 -47.34 -42.25 60.92
N ASN A 268 -48.06 -41.25 60.39
CA ASN A 268 -49.07 -41.49 59.38
C ASN A 268 -48.40 -41.73 58.01
N THR A 269 -48.67 -42.87 57.39
CA THR A 269 -48.09 -43.29 56.10
C THR A 269 -48.36 -42.27 54.98
N GLU A 270 -49.54 -41.67 54.96
CA GLU A 270 -49.93 -40.70 53.94
C GLU A 270 -49.20 -39.36 54.14
N ASN A 271 -49.04 -38.91 55.39
CA ASN A 271 -48.22 -37.74 55.70
C ASN A 271 -46.76 -37.96 55.35
N ARG A 272 -46.22 -39.14 55.66
CA ARG A 272 -44.85 -39.53 55.25
C ARG A 272 -44.70 -39.56 53.73
N ARG A 273 -45.71 -40.04 52.99
CA ARG A 273 -45.71 -40.00 51.52
C ARG A 273 -45.69 -38.56 51.00
N LYS A 274 -46.50 -37.67 51.57
CA LYS A 274 -46.52 -36.23 51.24
C LYS A 274 -45.17 -35.59 51.54
N PHE A 275 -44.59 -35.91 52.68
CA PHE A 275 -43.28 -35.45 53.11
C PHE A 275 -42.16 -35.94 52.18
N SER A 276 -42.16 -37.22 51.79
CA SER A 276 -41.21 -37.78 50.83
C SER A 276 -41.31 -37.11 49.45
N LYS A 277 -42.54 -36.82 48.98
CA LYS A 277 -42.77 -36.03 47.76
C LYS A 277 -42.20 -34.61 47.89
N MET A 278 -42.40 -33.94 49.03
CA MET A 278 -41.80 -32.63 49.31
C MET A 278 -40.27 -32.69 49.27
N LEU A 279 -39.66 -33.71 49.88
CA LEU A 279 -38.22 -33.91 49.89
C LEU A 279 -37.64 -34.26 48.51
N SER A 280 -38.47 -34.64 47.54
CA SER A 280 -38.05 -34.85 46.14
C SER A 280 -38.06 -33.57 45.31
N ASN A 281 -38.58 -32.46 45.85
CA ASN A 281 -38.63 -31.15 45.19
C ASN A 281 -37.42 -30.31 45.61
N ALA A 282 -36.56 -29.98 44.64
CA ALA A 282 -35.33 -29.22 44.87
C ALA A 282 -35.58 -27.83 45.48
N ASN A 283 -36.63 -27.11 45.05
CA ASN A 283 -36.97 -25.80 45.60
C ASN A 283 -37.47 -25.91 47.04
N ALA A 284 -38.25 -26.96 47.36
CA ALA A 284 -38.70 -27.18 48.72
C ALA A 284 -37.53 -27.50 49.66
N VAL A 285 -36.59 -28.34 49.21
CA VAL A 285 -35.36 -28.63 49.95
C VAL A 285 -34.50 -27.38 50.11
N LEU A 286 -34.36 -26.56 49.07
CA LEU A 286 -33.61 -25.30 49.12
C LEU A 286 -34.23 -24.34 50.15
N ASN A 287 -35.54 -24.18 50.15
CA ASN A 287 -36.25 -23.37 51.14
C ASN A 287 -36.04 -23.93 52.56
N ILE A 288 -36.13 -25.24 52.76
CA ILE A 288 -35.83 -25.86 54.07
C ILE A 288 -34.40 -25.55 54.52
N THR A 289 -33.41 -25.64 53.63
CA THR A 289 -32.00 -25.32 53.97
C THR A 289 -31.78 -23.84 54.25
N GLY A 290 -32.54 -22.95 53.61
CA GLY A 290 -32.46 -21.50 53.83
C GLY A 290 -33.01 -21.05 55.18
N HIS A 291 -33.87 -21.86 55.82
CA HIS A 291 -34.54 -21.51 57.07
C HIS A 291 -34.04 -22.37 58.24
N THR A 292 -33.12 -21.81 59.03
CA THR A 292 -32.44 -22.50 60.15
C THR A 292 -33.40 -23.11 61.18
N SER A 293 -34.54 -22.46 61.44
CA SER A 293 -35.60 -22.96 62.33
C SER A 293 -36.18 -24.28 61.81
N ALA A 294 -36.67 -24.28 60.56
CA ALA A 294 -37.28 -25.44 59.92
C ALA A 294 -36.28 -26.61 59.81
N LEU A 295 -35.06 -26.31 59.39
CA LEU A 295 -33.94 -27.25 59.35
C LEU A 295 -33.66 -27.88 60.72
N SER A 296 -33.59 -27.08 61.79
CA SER A 296 -33.29 -27.59 63.13
C SER A 296 -34.40 -28.47 63.72
N LYS A 297 -35.67 -28.28 63.30
CA LYS A 297 -36.79 -29.13 63.71
C LYS A 297 -36.78 -30.45 62.96
N LEU A 298 -36.55 -30.37 61.65
CA LEU A 298 -36.42 -31.50 60.75
C LEU A 298 -35.32 -32.46 61.22
N ILE A 299 -34.14 -31.95 61.52
CA ILE A 299 -32.98 -32.76 61.88
C ILE A 299 -33.07 -33.34 63.30
N ARG A 300 -33.99 -32.86 64.16
CA ARG A 300 -34.23 -33.46 65.48
C ARG A 300 -35.22 -34.64 65.46
N SER A 301 -35.83 -34.92 64.31
CA SER A 301 -36.78 -36.03 64.13
C SER A 301 -36.08 -37.24 63.49
N PRO A 302 -35.86 -38.35 64.22
CA PRO A 302 -35.38 -39.61 63.64
C PRO A 302 -36.13 -40.07 62.38
N LYS A 303 -37.46 -39.94 62.33
CA LYS A 303 -38.27 -40.32 61.15
C LYS A 303 -38.06 -39.37 59.99
N ALA A 304 -37.90 -38.08 60.25
CA ALA A 304 -37.55 -37.14 59.20
C ALA A 304 -36.17 -37.45 58.61
N ILE A 305 -35.17 -37.75 59.46
CA ILE A 305 -33.84 -38.19 59.00
C ILE A 305 -33.95 -39.46 58.14
N GLN A 306 -34.77 -40.44 58.54
CA GLN A 306 -35.00 -41.65 57.73
C GLN A 306 -35.59 -41.36 56.36
N GLU A 307 -36.48 -40.37 56.22
CA GLU A 307 -37.02 -39.97 54.93
C GLU A 307 -36.05 -39.10 54.12
N LEU A 308 -35.26 -38.26 54.79
CA LEU A 308 -34.20 -37.46 54.16
C LEU A 308 -33.16 -38.33 53.47
N ILE A 309 -32.70 -39.38 54.14
CA ILE A 309 -31.66 -40.26 53.57
C ILE A 309 -32.15 -41.10 52.38
N LYS A 310 -33.47 -41.17 52.14
CA LYS A 310 -34.06 -41.84 50.97
C LYS A 310 -34.16 -40.93 49.76
N SER A 311 -34.12 -39.61 49.93
CA SER A 311 -34.23 -38.64 48.84
C SER A 311 -32.85 -38.15 48.39
N SER A 312 -32.47 -38.47 47.16
CA SER A 312 -31.23 -37.97 46.56
C SER A 312 -31.14 -36.44 46.54
N VAL A 313 -32.28 -35.76 46.43
CA VAL A 313 -32.38 -34.29 46.43
C VAL A 313 -32.16 -33.71 47.83
N ALA A 314 -32.71 -34.36 48.86
CA ALA A 314 -32.67 -33.85 50.23
C ALA A 314 -31.41 -34.25 51.01
N LEU A 315 -30.60 -35.18 50.52
CA LEU A 315 -29.41 -35.67 51.21
C LEU A 315 -28.41 -34.56 51.58
N ASN A 316 -28.33 -33.46 50.83
CA ASN A 316 -27.46 -32.33 51.17
C ASN A 316 -27.80 -31.68 52.53
N ILE A 317 -29.03 -31.86 53.04
CA ILE A 317 -29.45 -31.37 54.35
C ILE A 317 -28.58 -31.94 55.48
N VAL A 318 -28.17 -33.22 55.43
CA VAL A 318 -27.40 -33.82 56.52
C VAL A 318 -25.95 -33.31 56.63
N ALA A 319 -25.44 -32.69 55.57
CA ALA A 319 -24.12 -32.05 55.55
C ALA A 319 -24.19 -30.52 55.77
N HIS A 320 -25.38 -29.96 55.98
CA HIS A 320 -25.54 -28.54 56.28
C HIS A 320 -24.93 -28.19 57.64
N THR A 321 -24.30 -27.02 57.77
CA THR A 321 -23.61 -26.58 58.99
C THR A 321 -24.49 -26.65 60.25
N THR A 322 -25.71 -26.11 60.18
CA THR A 322 -26.72 -26.20 61.26
C THR A 322 -27.14 -27.65 61.59
N ALA A 323 -27.09 -28.56 60.62
CA ALA A 323 -27.47 -29.95 60.82
C ALA A 323 -26.40 -30.72 61.58
N ILE A 324 -25.14 -30.48 61.24
CA ILE A 324 -23.99 -31.23 61.72
C ILE A 324 -23.93 -31.23 63.25
N ASP A 325 -24.09 -30.09 63.91
CA ASP A 325 -23.99 -30.01 65.38
C ASP A 325 -25.12 -30.81 66.07
N VAL A 326 -26.34 -30.74 65.52
CA VAL A 326 -27.51 -31.45 66.06
C VAL A 326 -27.38 -32.95 65.83
N LEU A 327 -26.93 -33.36 64.64
CA LEU A 327 -26.69 -34.76 64.29
C LEU A 327 -25.56 -35.36 65.13
N ALA A 328 -24.45 -34.63 65.27
CA ALA A 328 -23.30 -35.08 66.04
C ALA A 328 -23.58 -35.20 67.55
N SER A 329 -24.63 -34.54 68.02
CA SER A 329 -25.10 -34.63 69.41
C SER A 329 -26.08 -35.79 69.65
N SER A 330 -26.52 -36.49 68.60
CA SER A 330 -27.49 -37.59 68.71
C SER A 330 -26.97 -38.89 68.11
N GLU A 331 -26.70 -39.86 68.99
CA GLU A 331 -26.20 -41.17 68.62
C GLU A 331 -27.14 -41.91 67.66
N GLU A 332 -28.46 -41.88 67.91
CA GLU A 332 -29.46 -42.61 67.11
C GLU A 332 -29.61 -42.03 65.69
N MET A 333 -29.56 -40.71 65.56
CA MET A 333 -29.64 -40.06 64.25
C MET A 333 -28.36 -40.29 63.44
N MET A 334 -27.20 -40.18 64.08
CA MET A 334 -25.94 -40.45 63.42
C MET A 334 -25.79 -41.92 63.04
N LYS A 335 -26.30 -42.86 63.85
CA LYS A 335 -26.36 -44.29 63.50
C LYS A 335 -27.15 -44.52 62.21
N THR A 336 -28.30 -43.86 62.06
CA THR A 336 -29.13 -43.92 60.84
C THR A 336 -28.38 -43.39 59.62
N ILE A 337 -27.61 -42.30 59.78
CA ILE A 337 -26.81 -41.71 58.71
C ILE A 337 -25.63 -42.61 58.32
N ILE A 338 -24.89 -43.14 59.31
CA ILE A 338 -23.72 -44.02 59.10
C ILE A 338 -24.12 -45.30 58.36
N ALA A 339 -25.35 -45.78 58.57
CA ALA A 339 -25.90 -46.93 57.85
C ALA A 339 -26.23 -46.63 56.38
N SER A 340 -26.35 -45.35 55.97
CA SER A 340 -26.63 -44.94 54.61
C SER A 340 -25.35 -44.54 53.87
N ALA A 341 -24.96 -45.36 52.88
CA ALA A 341 -23.76 -45.11 52.06
C ALA A 341 -23.80 -43.74 51.36
N SER A 342 -24.97 -43.33 50.85
CA SER A 342 -25.12 -42.04 50.18
C SER A 342 -25.01 -40.87 51.16
N ALA A 343 -25.63 -40.98 52.34
CA ALA A 343 -25.61 -39.92 53.34
C ALA A 343 -24.20 -39.72 53.94
N ILE A 344 -23.51 -40.82 54.27
CA ILE A 344 -22.16 -40.73 54.81
C ILE A 344 -21.15 -40.23 53.78
N THR A 345 -21.33 -40.52 52.49
CA THR A 345 -20.48 -39.96 51.41
C THR A 345 -20.64 -38.45 51.31
N ILE A 346 -21.87 -37.94 51.40
CA ILE A 346 -22.15 -36.50 51.35
C ILE A 346 -21.62 -35.79 52.61
N MET A 347 -21.79 -36.39 53.79
CA MET A 347 -21.16 -35.86 55.01
C MET A 347 -19.63 -35.91 54.94
N ALA A 348 -19.06 -36.97 54.38
CA ALA A 348 -17.61 -37.10 54.25
C ALA A 348 -17.01 -36.00 53.37
N ALA A 349 -17.74 -35.48 52.38
CA ALA A 349 -17.30 -34.36 51.56
C ALA A 349 -17.20 -33.02 52.32
N SER A 350 -17.88 -32.90 53.48
CA SER A 350 -17.84 -31.71 54.32
C SER A 350 -16.79 -31.84 55.42
N SER A 351 -15.75 -31.01 55.37
CA SER A 351 -14.69 -30.96 56.39
C SER A 351 -15.25 -30.67 57.79
N ILE A 352 -16.26 -29.81 57.89
CA ILE A 352 -16.96 -29.48 59.14
C ILE A 352 -17.67 -30.73 59.69
N ALA A 353 -18.36 -31.49 58.83
CA ALA A 353 -19.04 -32.71 59.22
C ALA A 353 -18.06 -33.79 59.67
N VAL A 354 -16.98 -34.02 58.92
CA VAL A 354 -15.94 -34.99 59.29
C VAL A 354 -15.33 -34.64 60.63
N ARG A 355 -14.96 -33.37 60.86
CA ARG A 355 -14.45 -32.90 62.15
C ARG A 355 -15.43 -33.20 63.29
N ALA A 356 -16.71 -32.86 63.13
CA ALA A 356 -17.72 -33.10 64.16
C ALA A 356 -17.90 -34.59 64.45
N MET A 357 -17.92 -35.43 63.41
CA MET A 357 -18.04 -36.88 63.54
C MET A 357 -16.87 -37.50 64.29
N VAL A 358 -15.63 -37.12 63.94
CA VAL A 358 -14.43 -37.70 64.56
C VAL A 358 -14.12 -37.12 65.94
N SER A 359 -14.71 -35.99 66.31
CA SER A 359 -14.59 -35.38 67.64
C SER A 359 -15.48 -36.05 68.69
N ASN A 360 -16.48 -36.84 68.28
CA ASN A 360 -17.37 -37.57 69.18
C ASN A 360 -16.99 -39.05 69.23
N GLY A 361 -16.54 -39.54 70.39
CA GLY A 361 -16.06 -40.90 70.56
C GLY A 361 -17.06 -42.00 70.20
N LYS A 362 -18.36 -41.79 70.47
CA LYS A 362 -19.42 -42.74 70.10
C LYS A 362 -19.65 -42.78 68.59
N ILE A 363 -19.61 -41.63 67.94
CA ILE A 363 -19.78 -41.53 66.48
C ILE A 363 -18.56 -42.13 65.78
N LEU A 364 -17.35 -41.76 66.20
CA LEU A 364 -16.12 -42.37 65.69
C LEU A 364 -16.17 -43.89 65.85
N HIS A 365 -16.58 -44.40 67.01
CA HIS A 365 -16.74 -45.84 67.25
C HIS A 365 -17.70 -46.51 66.26
N MET A 366 -18.87 -45.90 66.00
CA MET A 366 -19.82 -46.38 64.98
C MET A 366 -19.23 -46.35 63.56
N ILE A 367 -18.50 -45.29 63.20
CA ILE A 367 -17.85 -45.17 61.90
C ILE A 367 -16.84 -46.29 61.71
N ILE A 368 -15.96 -46.54 62.69
CA ILE A 368 -14.91 -47.55 62.59
C ILE A 368 -15.47 -48.97 62.38
N LYS A 369 -16.68 -49.23 62.90
CA LYS A 369 -17.40 -50.49 62.69
C LYS A 369 -18.06 -50.60 61.31
N SER A 370 -18.30 -49.48 60.62
CA SER A 370 -18.92 -49.45 59.29
C SER A 370 -17.87 -49.31 58.19
N GLU A 371 -17.72 -50.34 57.36
CA GLU A 371 -16.81 -50.31 56.21
C GLU A 371 -17.09 -49.14 55.26
N ALA A 372 -18.37 -48.95 54.92
CA ALA A 372 -18.82 -47.90 54.02
C ALA A 372 -18.50 -46.50 54.58
N ALA A 373 -18.70 -46.31 55.89
CA ALA A 373 -18.40 -45.04 56.55
C ALA A 373 -16.89 -44.77 56.60
N CYS A 374 -16.08 -45.76 56.98
CA CYS A 374 -14.63 -45.64 56.94
C CYS A 374 -14.14 -45.28 55.54
N LYS A 375 -14.67 -45.95 54.49
CA LYS A 375 -14.27 -45.71 53.11
C LYS A 375 -14.61 -44.28 52.66
N ALA A 376 -15.77 -43.78 53.07
CA ALA A 376 -16.20 -42.43 52.74
C ALA A 376 -15.29 -41.36 53.36
N ILE A 377 -14.89 -41.51 54.63
CA ILE A 377 -14.16 -40.45 55.36
C ILE A 377 -12.63 -40.54 55.26
N GLU A 378 -12.06 -41.62 54.74
CA GLU A 378 -10.63 -41.93 54.85
C GLU A 378 -9.69 -40.85 54.29
N ALA A 379 -10.08 -40.18 53.20
CA ALA A 379 -9.29 -39.09 52.65
C ALA A 379 -9.27 -37.87 53.59
N ASN A 380 -10.41 -37.56 54.22
CA ASN A 380 -10.56 -36.35 55.02
C ASN A 380 -10.17 -36.55 56.49
N ILE A 381 -10.25 -37.76 57.03
CA ILE A 381 -9.83 -38.04 58.42
C ILE A 381 -8.33 -37.81 58.64
N GLN A 382 -7.51 -37.87 57.59
CA GLN A 382 -6.07 -37.55 57.67
C GLN A 382 -5.82 -36.17 58.29
N ASN A 383 -6.68 -35.20 57.97
CA ASN A 383 -6.58 -33.81 58.43
C ASN A 383 -6.95 -33.65 59.92
N TYR A 384 -7.51 -34.68 60.54
CA TYR A 384 -8.02 -34.64 61.91
C TYR A 384 -7.31 -35.64 62.83
N ARG A 385 -6.08 -36.05 62.49
CA ARG A 385 -5.30 -37.01 63.29
C ARG A 385 -5.22 -36.66 64.77
N SER A 386 -4.91 -35.41 65.11
CA SER A 386 -4.80 -34.96 66.51
C SER A 386 -6.13 -35.13 67.26
N THR A 387 -7.24 -34.76 66.62
CA THR A 387 -8.59 -34.98 67.15
C THR A 387 -8.86 -36.47 67.35
N VAL A 388 -8.58 -37.30 66.34
CA VAL A 388 -8.75 -38.76 66.42
C VAL A 388 -7.98 -39.33 67.61
N VAL A 389 -6.69 -38.98 67.75
CA VAL A 389 -5.84 -39.38 68.89
C VAL A 389 -6.49 -38.96 70.20
N SER A 390 -6.85 -37.68 70.36
CA SER A 390 -7.44 -37.18 71.60
C SER A 390 -8.75 -37.89 71.98
N VAL A 391 -9.57 -38.23 70.98
CA VAL A 391 -10.83 -38.94 71.18
C VAL A 391 -10.61 -40.40 71.54
N VAL A 392 -9.73 -41.12 70.85
CA VAL A 392 -9.44 -42.51 71.26
C VAL A 392 -8.79 -42.56 72.65
N ASP A 393 -8.11 -41.47 73.10
CA ASP A 393 -7.52 -41.34 74.45
C ASP A 393 -8.59 -41.11 75.50
N ALA A 394 -9.55 -40.24 75.20
CA ALA A 394 -10.63 -39.88 76.13
C ALA A 394 -11.67 -41.00 76.33
N PHE A 395 -11.78 -41.97 75.44
CA PHE A 395 -12.83 -42.99 75.45
C PHE A 395 -12.30 -44.45 75.53
N PRO A 396 -11.60 -44.85 76.62
CA PRO A 396 -11.09 -46.21 76.79
C PRO A 396 -12.18 -47.27 76.95
N SER A 397 -13.43 -46.87 77.24
CA SER A 397 -14.59 -47.77 77.24
C SER A 397 -15.03 -48.19 75.84
N LEU A 398 -14.75 -47.37 74.82
CA LEU A 398 -15.13 -47.62 73.41
C LEU A 398 -13.96 -48.18 72.58
N PHE A 399 -12.73 -47.84 72.94
CA PHE A 399 -11.54 -48.24 72.19
C PHE A 399 -10.55 -49.02 73.06
N ARG A 400 -10.01 -50.11 72.53
CA ARG A 400 -8.83 -50.80 73.07
C ARG A 400 -7.59 -50.28 72.34
N ARG A 401 -6.56 -49.87 73.08
CA ARG A 401 -5.29 -49.44 72.51
C ARG A 401 -4.18 -50.45 72.69
N GLU A 402 -3.40 -50.58 71.62
CA GLU A 402 -2.16 -51.35 71.55
C GLU A 402 -1.09 -50.39 71.05
N TYR A 403 0.00 -50.27 71.82
CA TYR A 403 1.06 -49.31 71.56
C TYR A 403 2.27 -49.99 70.94
N SER A 404 2.99 -49.23 70.12
CA SER A 404 4.28 -49.64 69.56
C SER A 404 4.23 -50.96 68.77
N ILE A 405 3.16 -51.14 67.99
CA ILE A 405 3.00 -52.31 67.13
C ILE A 405 3.76 -52.08 65.83
N THR A 406 4.70 -52.99 65.55
CA THR A 406 5.53 -52.91 64.35
C THR A 406 4.86 -53.60 63.17
N VAL A 407 4.78 -52.92 62.03
CA VAL A 407 4.23 -53.45 60.77
C VAL A 407 5.17 -53.11 59.62
N GLY A 408 5.43 -54.09 58.75
CA GLY A 408 6.36 -53.96 57.62
C GLY A 408 7.78 -54.40 57.97
N ASN A 409 8.56 -54.68 56.94
CA ASN A 409 10.01 -54.86 56.98
C ASN A 409 10.63 -54.13 55.77
N GLY A 410 11.96 -54.01 55.73
CA GLY A 410 12.64 -53.25 54.69
C GLY A 410 12.49 -53.79 53.25
N THR A 411 12.13 -55.07 53.12
CA THR A 411 12.21 -55.83 51.86
C THR A 411 10.87 -56.27 51.28
N ASP A 412 9.79 -56.34 52.09
CA ASP A 412 8.51 -56.91 51.65
C ASP A 412 7.34 -55.95 51.88
N THR A 413 6.25 -56.22 51.16
CA THR A 413 4.93 -55.67 51.48
C THR A 413 4.25 -56.52 52.56
N ARG A 414 3.85 -55.89 53.66
CA ARG A 414 3.13 -56.52 54.77
C ARG A 414 1.81 -55.82 55.02
N GLU A 415 0.80 -56.62 55.36
CA GLU A 415 -0.55 -56.15 55.67
C GLU A 415 -0.88 -56.38 57.14
N SER A 416 -1.62 -55.46 57.75
CA SER A 416 -2.12 -55.61 59.11
C SER A 416 -3.55 -55.10 59.23
N GLY A 417 -4.40 -55.87 59.93
CA GLY A 417 -5.77 -55.45 60.29
C GLY A 417 -6.73 -55.27 59.12
N ARG A 418 -6.60 -56.08 58.06
CA ARG A 418 -7.51 -56.05 56.91
C ARG A 418 -8.96 -56.21 57.36
N GLY A 419 -9.79 -55.19 57.10
CA GLY A 419 -11.22 -55.24 57.40
C GLY A 419 -11.57 -55.23 58.89
N SER A 420 -10.59 -55.09 59.80
CA SER A 420 -10.86 -55.01 61.23
C SER A 420 -11.43 -53.63 61.61
N ALA A 421 -12.19 -53.55 62.69
CA ALA A 421 -12.69 -52.28 63.22
C ALA A 421 -11.58 -51.54 63.98
N THR A 422 -10.53 -51.14 63.26
CA THR A 422 -9.28 -50.60 63.82
C THR A 422 -8.86 -49.29 63.17
N ILE A 423 -8.27 -48.40 63.95
CA ILE A 423 -7.56 -47.21 63.51
C ILE A 423 -6.06 -47.45 63.67
N TYR A 424 -5.30 -47.25 62.61
CA TYR A 424 -3.85 -47.31 62.59
C TYR A 424 -3.27 -45.90 62.59
N LEU A 425 -2.50 -45.58 63.62
CA LEU A 425 -1.84 -44.29 63.79
C LEU A 425 -0.33 -44.55 63.75
N PRO A 426 0.37 -44.29 62.62
CA PRO A 426 1.82 -44.39 62.62
C PRO A 426 2.38 -43.35 63.61
N VAL A 427 3.38 -43.78 64.37
CA VAL A 427 4.03 -42.99 65.43
C VAL A 427 5.54 -42.97 65.31
N GLY A 428 6.14 -43.93 64.60
CA GLY A 428 7.57 -43.94 64.35
C GLY A 428 7.92 -44.81 63.15
N CYS A 429 9.15 -44.66 62.68
CA CYS A 429 9.77 -45.51 61.68
C CYS A 429 11.23 -45.71 62.06
N TYR A 430 11.74 -46.93 61.92
CA TYR A 430 13.16 -47.22 62.01
C TYR A 430 13.66 -47.62 60.63
N ASP A 431 14.76 -47.03 60.20
CA ASP A 431 15.44 -47.35 58.96
C ASP A 431 16.97 -47.26 59.19
N ASP A 432 17.76 -48.05 58.45
CA ASP A 432 19.22 -48.02 58.49
C ASP A 432 19.82 -47.21 57.31
N ASN A 433 19.00 -46.32 56.75
CA ASN A 433 19.28 -45.40 55.65
C ASN A 433 19.24 -46.04 54.24
N ASP A 434 18.47 -47.11 54.07
CA ASP A 434 18.35 -47.80 52.79
C ASP A 434 16.90 -47.97 52.29
N THR A 435 15.89 -47.81 53.16
CA THR A 435 14.50 -48.16 52.84
C THR A 435 13.59 -46.94 52.82
N ASP A 436 12.89 -46.75 51.70
CA ASP A 436 11.70 -45.91 51.64
C ASP A 436 10.45 -46.70 52.01
N PHE A 437 9.64 -46.17 52.93
CA PHE A 437 8.40 -46.80 53.36
C PHE A 437 7.18 -46.08 52.78
N SER A 438 6.28 -46.85 52.18
CA SER A 438 4.93 -46.40 51.83
C SER A 438 3.90 -47.13 52.68
N VAL A 439 3.11 -46.37 53.43
CA VAL A 439 1.94 -46.87 54.15
C VAL A 439 0.70 -46.54 53.35
N ASN A 440 0.00 -47.56 52.87
CA ASN A 440 -1.24 -47.44 52.12
C ASN A 440 -2.41 -48.00 52.93
N SER A 441 -3.60 -47.44 52.71
CA SER A 441 -4.83 -48.00 53.24
C SER A 441 -5.15 -49.33 52.61
N LEU A 442 -5.54 -50.33 53.41
CA LEU A 442 -6.13 -51.56 52.88
C LEU A 442 -7.58 -51.40 52.43
N LEU A 443 -8.24 -50.31 52.84
CA LEU A 443 -9.64 -50.06 52.57
C LEU A 443 -9.86 -49.40 51.20
N THR A 444 -9.06 -48.38 50.87
CA THR A 444 -9.17 -47.66 49.59
C THR A 444 -7.97 -47.84 48.67
N GLY A 445 -6.85 -48.36 49.17
CA GLY A 445 -5.57 -48.34 48.45
C GLY A 445 -4.88 -46.98 48.46
N ASN A 446 -5.49 -45.96 49.08
CA ASN A 446 -4.91 -44.61 49.14
C ASN A 446 -3.62 -44.60 49.96
N LYS A 447 -2.62 -43.86 49.49
CA LYS A 447 -1.40 -43.61 50.25
C LYS A 447 -1.71 -42.74 51.47
N ILE A 448 -1.37 -43.24 52.65
CA ILE A 448 -1.59 -42.59 53.94
C ILE A 448 -0.39 -41.71 54.29
N ILE A 449 0.81 -42.29 54.17
CA ILE A 449 2.07 -41.57 54.37
C ILE A 449 3.18 -42.23 53.57
N TYR A 450 4.08 -41.38 53.05
CA TYR A 450 5.38 -41.79 52.57
C TYR A 450 6.43 -41.32 53.58
N ILE A 451 7.34 -42.23 53.96
CA ILE A 451 8.43 -41.97 54.88
C ILE A 451 9.72 -42.24 54.10
N ALA A 452 10.48 -41.18 53.86
CA ALA A 452 11.75 -41.28 53.15
C ALA A 452 12.78 -42.03 54.00
N ARG A 453 13.73 -42.69 53.33
CA ARG A 453 14.88 -43.32 53.98
C ARG A 453 15.61 -42.37 54.94
N HIS A 454 16.07 -42.90 56.06
CA HIS A 454 16.76 -42.18 57.13
C HIS A 454 17.55 -43.16 58.00
N SER A 455 18.48 -42.68 58.83
CA SER A 455 19.20 -43.54 59.78
C SER A 455 18.60 -43.44 61.18
N GLY A 456 18.33 -44.58 61.81
CA GLY A 456 17.80 -44.69 63.16
C GLY A 456 16.28 -44.53 63.22
N THR A 457 15.75 -44.17 64.39
CA THR A 457 14.31 -43.98 64.60
C THR A 457 13.90 -42.54 64.33
N THR A 458 12.92 -42.34 63.47
CA THR A 458 12.23 -41.06 63.29
C THR A 458 10.80 -41.12 63.83
N THR A 459 10.30 -39.98 64.31
CA THR A 459 8.91 -39.84 64.76
C THR A 459 8.00 -39.59 63.57
N VAL A 460 6.87 -40.29 63.53
CA VAL A 460 5.82 -40.07 62.51
C VAL A 460 4.62 -39.39 63.17
N SER A 461 4.32 -38.17 62.73
CA SER A 461 3.26 -37.33 63.32
C SER A 461 2.02 -37.14 62.43
N SER A 462 2.01 -37.74 61.25
CA SER A 462 0.93 -37.67 60.25
C SER A 462 0.42 -39.05 59.87
N GLY A 463 -0.76 -39.12 59.24
CA GLY A 463 -1.38 -40.38 58.80
C GLY A 463 -2.40 -40.96 59.80
N VAL A 464 -3.53 -41.41 59.27
CA VAL A 464 -4.60 -42.14 59.97
C VAL A 464 -5.16 -43.20 59.01
N ALA A 465 -4.91 -44.48 59.22
CA ALA A 465 -5.53 -45.52 58.40
C ALA A 465 -6.72 -46.14 59.11
N LEU A 466 -7.78 -46.42 58.34
CA LEU A 466 -8.97 -47.08 58.84
C LEU A 466 -9.07 -48.49 58.28
N ARG A 467 -9.38 -49.45 59.16
CA ARG A 467 -9.62 -50.86 58.81
C ARG A 467 -8.46 -51.54 58.06
N GLY A 468 -7.24 -51.17 58.43
CA GLY A 468 -6.01 -51.85 58.06
C GLY A 468 -5.02 -51.02 57.25
N VAL A 469 -3.76 -51.46 57.26
CA VAL A 469 -2.65 -50.84 56.51
C VAL A 469 -1.87 -51.88 55.74
N GLN A 470 -1.37 -51.46 54.58
CA GLN A 470 -0.32 -52.14 53.84
C GLN A 470 0.94 -51.29 53.94
N VAL A 471 2.01 -51.86 54.47
CA VAL A 471 3.32 -51.21 54.55
C VAL A 471 4.23 -51.89 53.54
N SER A 472 4.78 -51.11 52.61
CA SER A 472 5.75 -51.57 51.63
C SER A 472 7.08 -50.84 51.85
N GLY A 473 8.13 -51.60 52.12
CA GLY A 473 9.52 -51.15 52.03
C GLY A 473 10.11 -51.46 50.65
N THR A 474 11.02 -50.63 50.16
CA THR A 474 11.73 -50.85 48.88
C THR A 474 13.26 -50.92 49.03
N GLY A 475 13.76 -51.21 50.24
CA GLY A 475 15.19 -51.33 50.54
C GLY A 475 15.67 -52.78 50.57
N SER A 476 16.83 -53.01 51.17
CA SER A 476 17.51 -54.31 51.22
C SER A 476 17.76 -54.85 52.63
N SER A 477 17.35 -54.10 53.67
CA SER A 477 17.80 -54.31 55.05
C SER A 477 16.66 -54.37 56.11
N VAL A 478 17.00 -54.06 57.38
CA VAL A 478 16.15 -53.99 58.56
C VAL A 478 15.56 -52.58 58.72
N GLY A 479 14.27 -52.44 58.44
CA GLY A 479 13.50 -51.25 58.76
C GLY A 479 12.04 -51.59 59.04
N ASN A 480 11.30 -50.74 59.73
CA ASN A 480 9.89 -50.98 60.04
C ASN A 480 9.13 -49.71 60.40
N VAL A 481 7.80 -49.75 60.28
CA VAL A 481 6.91 -48.67 60.72
C VAL A 481 6.18 -49.09 61.99
N VAL A 482 6.19 -48.21 62.98
CA VAL A 482 5.58 -48.43 64.30
C VAL A 482 4.26 -47.69 64.37
N PHE A 483 3.21 -48.39 64.80
CA PHE A 483 1.84 -47.90 64.91
C PHE A 483 1.34 -47.99 66.35
N ASN A 484 0.50 -47.02 66.71
CA ASN A 484 -0.50 -47.22 67.75
C ASN A 484 -1.78 -47.70 67.09
N ILE A 485 -2.29 -48.85 67.51
CA ILE A 485 -3.50 -49.46 66.95
C ILE A 485 -4.64 -49.27 67.95
N CYS A 486 -5.74 -48.71 67.49
CA CYS A 486 -6.95 -48.51 68.28
C CYS A 486 -8.06 -49.40 67.73
N THR A 487 -8.47 -50.42 68.47
CA THR A 487 -9.57 -51.32 68.09
C THR A 487 -10.88 -50.86 68.73
N ALA A 488 -11.92 -50.66 67.94
CA ALA A 488 -13.27 -50.41 68.44
C ALA A 488 -13.79 -51.67 69.17
N LYS A 489 -14.20 -51.52 70.43
CA LYS A 489 -14.72 -52.61 71.29
C LYS A 489 -16.12 -53.04 70.89
#